data_AF-A0A936BA32-F1
#
_entry.id   AF-A0A936BA32-F1
#
_cell.length_a   1.000
_cell.length_b   1.000
_cell.length_c   1.000
_cell.angle_alpha   90.00
_cell.angle_beta   90.00
_cell.angle_gamma   90.00
#
_symmetry.space_group_name_H-M   'P 1'
#
loop_
_entity.id
_entity.type
_entity.pdbx_description
1 polymer ?
#
loop_
_entity_poly.entity_id
_entity_poly.type
_entity_poly.pdbx_seq_one_letter_code
_entity_poly.pdbx_strand_id
1 'polypeptide(L)'
;MALDIWISPTPRLVPDNFKELFPSPCALYPNGFEWYKGTGIRAADHPLEGHIYFQPCDACQSEDVLVIAAQWNVSYSNGDAYWDYEVECQSCHQFSQRSYAD
;
A
#
# COMPACT_ATOMS: atom_id res chain seq x y z
N MET A 1 16.99 32.45 -3.97
CA MET A 1 15.60 32.12 -3.62
C MET A 1 15.45 30.63 -3.83
N ALA A 2 15.37 29.87 -2.75
CA ALA A 2 15.03 28.44 -2.83
C ALA A 2 13.53 28.36 -3.10
N LEU A 3 13.13 27.63 -4.13
CA LEU A 3 11.73 27.24 -4.28
C LEU A 3 11.44 26.25 -3.14
N ASP A 4 10.64 26.66 -2.17
CA ASP A 4 9.98 25.74 -1.26
C ASP A 4 9.01 24.92 -2.11
N ILE A 5 9.45 23.73 -2.53
CA ILE A 5 8.59 22.74 -3.15
C ILE A 5 7.66 22.26 -2.04
N TRP A 6 6.45 22.82 -2.00
CA TRP A 6 5.37 22.29 -1.17
C TRP A 6 4.90 20.99 -1.82
N ILE A 7 5.60 19.90 -1.50
CA ILE A 7 5.13 18.55 -1.82
C ILE A 7 3.92 18.35 -0.92
N SER A 8 2.71 18.55 -1.45
CA SER A 8 1.51 18.05 -0.78
C SER A 8 1.76 16.57 -0.55
N PRO A 9 1.82 16.08 0.70
CA PRO A 9 1.99 14.66 0.93
C PRO A 9 0.82 13.99 0.23
N THR A 10 1.12 13.10 -0.71
CA THR A 10 0.13 12.20 -1.28
C THR A 10 -0.66 11.61 -0.12
N PRO A 11 -1.99 11.73 -0.07
CA PRO A 11 -2.77 11.23 1.05
C PRO A 11 -2.38 9.77 1.30
N ARG A 12 -2.02 9.46 2.54
CA ARG A 12 -1.48 8.15 2.92
C ARG A 12 -2.61 7.21 3.36
N LEU A 13 -2.51 5.93 3.01
CA LEU A 13 -3.40 4.89 3.51
C LEU A 13 -3.08 4.48 4.95
N VAL A 14 -1.82 4.64 5.37
CA VAL A 14 -1.39 4.45 6.77
C VAL A 14 -0.96 5.76 7.41
N PRO A 15 -1.13 5.92 8.74
CA PRO A 15 -0.62 7.08 9.46
C PRO A 15 0.93 7.09 9.48
N ASP A 16 1.53 8.26 9.70
CA ASP A 16 2.99 8.42 9.68
C ASP A 16 3.72 7.51 10.71
N ASN A 17 3.05 7.16 11.81
CA ASN A 17 3.57 6.28 12.86
C ASN A 17 3.14 4.81 12.71
N PHE A 18 2.80 4.35 11.50
CA PHE A 18 2.29 2.99 11.26
C PHE A 18 3.19 1.86 11.80
N LYS A 19 4.51 2.04 11.80
CA LYS A 19 5.46 1.04 12.33
C LYS A 19 5.30 0.83 13.85
N GLU A 20 4.80 1.83 14.58
CA GLU A 20 4.50 1.73 16.01
C GLU A 20 3.11 1.09 16.24
N LEU A 21 2.15 1.39 15.36
CA LEU A 21 0.77 0.93 15.47
C LEU A 21 0.56 -0.52 15.00
N PHE A 22 1.34 -0.96 14.01
CA PHE A 22 1.26 -2.30 13.43
C PHE A 22 2.60 -3.02 13.61
N PRO A 23 2.91 -3.53 14.81
CA PRO A 23 4.23 -4.09 15.14
C PRO A 23 4.54 -5.43 14.44
N SER A 24 3.56 -6.00 13.73
CA SER A 24 3.72 -7.22 12.93
C SER A 24 3.89 -6.85 11.45
N PRO A 25 4.76 -7.56 10.70
CA PRO A 25 4.82 -7.44 9.25
C PRO A 25 3.55 -7.96 8.58
N CYS A 26 2.68 -8.69 9.28
CA CYS A 26 1.42 -9.17 8.74
C CYS A 26 0.32 -9.16 9.80
N ALA A 27 -0.70 -8.34 9.57
CA ALA A 27 -1.99 -8.44 10.24
C ALA A 27 -3.08 -8.31 9.17
N LEU A 28 -3.68 -9.44 8.80
CA LEU A 28 -4.93 -9.45 8.05
C LEU A 28 -6.08 -9.23 9.02
N TYR A 29 -6.90 -8.24 8.75
CA TYR A 29 -8.08 -7.92 9.56
C TYR A 29 -9.34 -8.38 8.82
N PRO A 30 -9.93 -9.52 9.18
CA PRO A 30 -11.18 -9.98 8.56
C PRO A 30 -12.35 -9.13 9.07
N ASN A 31 -12.65 -8.02 8.40
CA ASN A 31 -13.78 -7.14 8.73
C ASN A 31 -14.82 -7.04 7.59
N GLY A 32 -14.94 -8.10 6.78
CA GLY A 32 -15.75 -8.12 5.56
C GLY A 32 -14.99 -7.62 4.31
N PHE A 33 -13.77 -7.11 4.51
CA PHE A 33 -12.81 -6.72 3.49
C PHE A 33 -11.45 -7.33 3.87
N GLU A 34 -10.64 -7.71 2.89
CA GLU A 34 -9.28 -8.20 3.17
C GLU A 34 -8.36 -6.99 3.33
N TRP A 35 -8.24 -6.50 4.57
CA TRP A 35 -7.31 -5.42 4.91
C TRP A 35 -6.01 -5.97 5.46
N TYR A 36 -4.91 -5.53 4.86
CA TYR A 36 -3.56 -5.64 5.38
C TYR A 36 -3.06 -4.27 5.83
N LYS A 37 -2.49 -4.21 7.05
CA LYS A 37 -1.68 -3.09 7.55
C LYS A 37 -0.53 -3.67 8.36
N GLY A 38 0.69 -3.25 8.10
CA GLY A 38 1.87 -3.85 8.73
C GLY A 38 3.14 -3.01 8.55
N THR A 39 4.24 -3.47 9.15
CA THR A 39 5.55 -2.80 9.02
C THR A 39 6.15 -2.89 7.61
N GLY A 40 5.61 -3.73 6.73
CA GLY A 40 6.14 -3.98 5.40
C GLY A 40 6.30 -5.47 5.12
N ILE A 41 5.80 -5.93 3.97
CA ILE A 41 6.05 -7.27 3.41
C ILE A 41 6.32 -7.13 1.92
N ARG A 42 7.16 -8.01 1.35
CA ARG A 42 7.40 -8.00 -0.10
C ARG A 42 6.14 -8.38 -0.84
N ALA A 43 5.96 -7.83 -2.04
CA ALA A 43 4.82 -8.14 -2.90
C ALA A 43 4.65 -9.66 -3.12
N ALA A 44 5.74 -10.39 -3.39
CA ALA A 44 5.72 -11.83 -3.62
C ALA A 44 5.34 -12.68 -2.39
N ASP A 45 5.49 -12.12 -1.19
CA ASP A 45 5.16 -12.78 0.08
C ASP A 45 3.79 -12.30 0.63
N HIS A 46 3.14 -11.35 -0.06
CA HIS A 46 1.92 -10.72 0.42
C HIS A 46 0.73 -11.69 0.29
N PRO A 47 -0.13 -11.82 1.33
CA PRO A 47 -1.28 -12.73 1.27
C PRO A 47 -2.30 -12.44 0.15
N LEU A 48 -2.25 -11.23 -0.41
CA LEU A 48 -3.10 -10.75 -1.51
C LEU A 48 -2.39 -10.69 -2.87
N GLU A 49 -1.21 -11.30 -3.03
CA GLU A 49 -0.44 -11.28 -4.29
C GLU A 49 -1.23 -11.76 -5.50
N GLY A 50 -2.13 -12.73 -5.32
CA GLY A 50 -3.03 -13.22 -6.39
C GLY A 50 -4.23 -12.32 -6.69
N HIS A 51 -4.45 -11.27 -5.89
CA HIS A 51 -5.61 -10.38 -5.98
C HIS A 51 -5.24 -8.95 -6.36
N ILE A 52 -4.01 -8.52 -6.05
CA ILE A 52 -3.54 -7.15 -6.24
C ILE A 52 -2.24 -7.18 -7.05
N TYR A 53 -2.20 -6.39 -8.13
CA TYR A 53 -0.99 -6.22 -8.91
C TYR A 53 -0.11 -5.11 -8.33
N PHE A 54 0.81 -5.49 -7.44
CA PHE A 54 1.78 -4.57 -6.84
C PHE A 54 2.83 -4.11 -7.85
N GLN A 55 3.14 -2.82 -7.85
CA GLN A 55 4.02 -2.18 -8.83
C GLN A 55 5.31 -1.67 -8.19
N PRO A 56 6.37 -1.48 -8.99
CA PRO A 56 7.59 -0.80 -8.57
C PRO A 56 7.33 0.62 -8.05
N CYS A 57 8.33 1.17 -7.36
CA CYS A 57 8.28 2.54 -6.86
C CYS A 57 8.08 3.57 -7.98
N ASP A 58 7.10 4.48 -7.84
CA ASP A 58 6.83 5.49 -8.87
C ASP A 58 7.99 6.49 -9.04
N ALA A 59 8.74 6.76 -7.96
CA ALA A 59 9.79 7.77 -7.96
C ALA A 59 11.10 7.31 -8.61
N CYS A 60 11.53 6.08 -8.32
CA CYS A 60 12.84 5.57 -8.78
C CYS A 60 12.76 4.25 -9.56
N GLN A 61 11.56 3.71 -9.79
CA GLN A 61 11.31 2.48 -10.53
C GLN A 61 11.98 1.23 -9.94
N SER A 62 12.39 1.29 -8.67
CA SER A 62 12.92 0.12 -7.95
C SER A 62 11.81 -0.87 -7.65
N GLU A 63 12.08 -2.15 -7.87
CA GLU A 63 11.24 -3.27 -7.47
C GLU A 63 11.37 -3.61 -5.98
N ASP A 64 12.36 -3.03 -5.29
CA ASP A 64 12.60 -3.23 -3.85
C ASP A 64 11.62 -2.37 -3.04
N VAL A 65 10.36 -2.80 -3.03
CA VAL A 65 9.25 -2.15 -2.34
C VAL A 65 8.63 -3.08 -1.29
N LEU A 66 8.22 -2.50 -0.17
CA LEU A 66 7.45 -3.20 0.87
C LEU A 66 6.03 -2.68 0.87
N VAL A 67 5.05 -3.58 0.81
CA VAL A 67 3.62 -3.27 0.97
C VAL A 67 3.36 -3.01 2.45
N ILE A 68 2.84 -1.81 2.76
CA ILE A 68 2.59 -1.34 4.14
C ILE A 68 1.09 -1.17 4.44
N ALA A 69 0.28 -1.01 3.39
CA ALA A 69 -1.16 -1.22 3.43
C ALA A 69 -1.65 -1.83 2.12
N ALA A 70 -2.69 -2.65 2.21
CA ALA A 70 -3.42 -3.15 1.06
C ALA A 70 -4.85 -3.49 1.45
N GLN A 71 -5.79 -3.25 0.54
CA GLN A 71 -7.17 -3.70 0.61
C GLN A 71 -7.51 -4.42 -0.68
N TRP A 72 -8.20 -5.55 -0.57
CA TRP A 72 -8.92 -6.14 -1.70
C TRP A 72 -10.37 -6.44 -1.31
N ASN A 73 -11.27 -6.24 -2.27
CA ASN A 73 -12.66 -6.62 -2.13
C ASN A 73 -13.39 -6.76 -3.47
N VAL A 74 -14.59 -7.34 -3.40
CA VAL A 74 -15.57 -7.37 -4.46
C VAL A 74 -16.87 -6.79 -3.92
N SER A 75 -17.36 -5.72 -4.54
CA SER A 75 -18.57 -5.04 -4.10
C SER A 75 -19.78 -5.97 -4.20
N TYR A 76 -20.53 -6.09 -3.10
CA TYR A 76 -21.72 -6.94 -3.03
C TYR A 76 -22.86 -6.49 -3.95
N SER A 77 -22.94 -5.19 -4.29
CA SER A 77 -24.09 -4.64 -5.02
C SER A 77 -24.01 -4.81 -6.55
N ASN A 78 -22.80 -4.88 -7.09
CA ASN A 78 -22.53 -4.91 -8.53
C ASN A 78 -21.51 -6.00 -8.95
N GLY A 79 -20.76 -6.57 -8.01
CA GLY A 79 -19.75 -7.59 -8.31
C GLY A 79 -18.40 -7.01 -8.78
N ASP A 80 -18.24 -5.69 -8.73
CA ASP A 80 -17.02 -5.02 -9.20
C ASP A 80 -15.88 -5.22 -8.20
N ALA A 81 -14.72 -5.61 -8.71
CA ALA A 81 -13.53 -5.76 -7.91
C ALA A 81 -12.87 -4.40 -7.68
N TYR A 82 -12.41 -4.16 -6.46
CA TYR A 82 -11.61 -2.98 -6.15
C TYR A 82 -10.48 -3.32 -5.19
N TRP A 83 -9.40 -2.59 -5.35
CA TRP A 83 -8.26 -2.69 -4.45
C TRP A 83 -7.53 -1.37 -4.36
N ASP A 84 -6.86 -1.18 -3.24
CA ASP A 84 -5.92 -0.11 -3.00
C ASP A 84 -4.72 -0.65 -2.24
N TYR A 85 -3.57 -0.04 -2.45
CA TYR A 85 -2.39 -0.37 -1.68
C TYR A 85 -1.44 0.83 -1.57
N GLU A 86 -0.58 0.75 -0.57
CA GLU A 86 0.53 1.66 -0.36
C GLU A 86 1.82 0.87 -0.12
N VAL A 87 2.90 1.33 -0.74
CA VAL A 87 4.24 0.75 -0.63
C VAL A 87 5.26 1.77 -0.13
N GLU A 88 6.26 1.29 0.61
CA GLU A 88 7.50 2.00 0.94
C GLU A 88 8.66 1.46 0.08
N CYS A 89 9.27 2.32 -0.73
CA CYS A 89 10.46 1.96 -1.49
C CYS A 89 11.68 1.87 -0.58
N GLN A 90 12.37 0.74 -0.59
CA GLN A 90 13.56 0.54 0.25
C GLN A 90 14.81 1.20 -0.35
N SER A 91 14.78 1.58 -1.64
CA SER A 91 15.91 2.25 -2.31
C SER A 91 15.91 3.77 -2.14
N CYS A 92 14.75 4.42 -2.23
CA CYS A 92 14.64 5.88 -2.18
C CYS A 92 13.77 6.40 -1.01
N HIS A 93 13.21 5.49 -0.21
CA HIS A 93 12.35 5.80 0.96
C HIS A 93 11.11 6.64 0.63
N GLN A 94 10.74 6.71 -0.65
CA GLN A 94 9.48 7.32 -1.08
C GLN A 94 8.33 6.33 -0.95
N PHE A 95 7.14 6.89 -0.76
CA PHE A 95 5.90 6.13 -0.72
C PHE A 95 5.16 6.24 -2.05
N SER A 96 4.51 5.16 -2.46
CA SER A 96 3.66 5.13 -3.65
C SER A 96 2.35 4.45 -3.29
N GLN A 97 1.25 4.93 -3.87
CA GLN A 97 -0.08 4.36 -3.67
C GLN A 97 -0.78 4.17 -5.00
N ARG A 98 -1.60 3.13 -5.10
CA ARG A 98 -2.44 2.89 -6.27
C ARG A 98 -3.80 2.35 -5.86
N SER A 99 -4.79 2.64 -6.68
CA SER A 99 -6.15 2.16 -6.53
C SER A 99 -6.69 1.70 -7.88
N TYR A 100 -7.58 0.72 -7.85
CA TYR A 100 -8.29 0.20 -9.00
C TYR A 100 -9.74 -0.10 -8.62
N ALA A 101 -10.63 0.13 -9.58
CA ALA A 101 -12.03 -0.29 -9.54
C ALA A 101 -12.45 -0.64 -10.98
N ASP A 102 -13.15 -1.76 -11.14
CA ASP A 102 -13.77 -2.20 -12.40
C ASP A 102 -15.18 -1.61 -12.58
#